data_AF-A0A2P4XJZ7-F1
#
_entry.id   AF-A0A2P4XJZ7-F1
#
_cell.length_a   1.000
_cell.length_b   1.000
_cell.length_c   1.000
_cell.angle_alpha   90.00
_cell.angle_beta   90.00
_cell.angle_gamma   90.00
#
_symmetry.space_group_name_H-M   'P 1'
#
loop_
_entity.id
_entity.type
_entity.pdbx_description
1 polymer ?
#
loop_
_entity_poly.entity_id
_entity_poly.type
_entity_poly.pdbx_seq_one_letter_code
_entity_poly.pdbx_strand_id
1 'polypeptide(L)'
;MSFFGYRSSSSRTTQQETHLSELERLRGRQLASLVRAGGRAKNQQQTTFEVPVADTSRGPLTLQLQLPTEFPVKVPRLKASIPVQHRWLDAAGNVQGHPDLSKWTAHSDLGRIVTEIVTELRTVASSASTSKPPASPARSSSPAPSLSPYPGSRATYASPNRQSSQAQVQQSKQQPPDTSKIQRTQMPVIPAIFPELEELSLSQLEKLNSDKHALKKFVKELTSVKEFTQLRDEVLHSNMGIAETTLGYESELRGLQEVVEAQRTELRAAQQALAEKQARQQRIVARHRPDALLEQLSAAAKDVDNESDEIAMQFSHGDIDVAQFISSYLPQRNLYHERTLKLARVHQH
;
A
#
# COMPACT_ATOMS: atom_id res chain seq x y z
N MET A 1 3.00 59.11 -30.40
CA MET A 1 3.88 58.87 -29.23
C MET A 1 3.27 57.76 -28.41
N SER A 2 4.02 56.68 -28.24
CA SER A 2 3.59 55.38 -27.72
C SER A 2 3.49 55.36 -26.19
N PHE A 3 2.42 54.79 -25.66
CA PHE A 3 2.27 54.40 -24.26
C PHE A 3 2.03 52.89 -24.22
N PHE A 4 3.00 52.10 -23.75
CA PHE A 4 2.78 50.77 -23.16
C PHE A 4 3.96 50.44 -22.25
N GLY A 5 3.70 50.31 -20.95
CA GLY A 5 4.66 49.86 -19.94
C GLY A 5 4.06 48.71 -19.14
N TYR A 6 4.63 47.52 -19.31
CA TYR A 6 4.22 46.25 -18.72
C TYR A 6 4.34 46.25 -17.17
N ARG A 7 3.28 45.79 -16.49
CA ARG A 7 3.35 45.19 -15.15
C ARG A 7 2.95 43.71 -15.27
N SER A 8 3.92 42.79 -15.17
CA SER A 8 3.64 41.39 -14.83
C SER A 8 4.95 40.67 -14.45
N SER A 9 5.32 40.72 -13.16
CA SER A 9 6.44 39.92 -12.64
C SER A 9 6.22 39.38 -11.22
N SER A 10 5.32 39.96 -10.42
CA SER A 10 5.14 39.58 -9.00
C SER A 10 4.19 38.40 -8.72
N SER A 11 3.32 38.02 -9.66
CA SER A 11 2.37 36.89 -9.48
C SER A 11 2.98 35.52 -9.80
N ARG A 12 4.10 35.48 -10.54
CA ARG A 12 4.72 34.25 -11.01
C ARG A 12 5.67 33.64 -9.98
N THR A 13 6.35 34.48 -9.20
CA THR A 13 7.22 34.07 -8.10
C THR A 13 6.44 33.44 -6.95
N THR A 14 5.29 34.01 -6.58
CA THR A 14 4.42 33.49 -5.51
C THR A 14 3.82 32.12 -5.85
N GLN A 15 3.42 31.87 -7.09
CA GLN A 15 2.91 30.55 -7.51
C GLN A 15 4.00 29.46 -7.51
N GLN A 16 5.24 29.83 -7.82
CA GLN A 16 6.36 28.90 -7.87
C GLN A 16 6.79 28.46 -6.46
N GLU A 17 6.79 29.38 -5.50
CA GLU A 17 7.02 29.07 -4.07
C GLU A 17 5.94 28.15 -3.51
N THR A 18 4.66 28.38 -3.82
CA THR A 18 3.57 27.53 -3.35
C THR A 18 3.66 26.10 -3.88
N HIS A 19 4.07 25.92 -5.14
CA HIS A 19 4.19 24.60 -5.75
C HIS A 19 5.40 23.82 -5.20
N LEU A 20 6.52 24.50 -4.92
CA LEU A 20 7.67 23.89 -4.25
C LEU A 20 7.30 23.42 -2.84
N SER A 21 6.59 24.25 -2.08
CA SER A 21 6.10 23.90 -0.73
C SER A 21 5.13 22.71 -0.74
N GLU A 22 4.25 22.61 -1.75
CA GLU A 22 3.35 21.46 -1.88
C GLU A 22 4.10 20.16 -2.21
N LEU A 23 5.10 20.22 -3.09
CA LEU A 23 5.94 19.07 -3.41
C LEU A 23 6.76 18.60 -2.22
N GLU A 24 7.29 19.52 -1.41
CA GLU A 24 7.99 19.19 -0.16
C GLU A 24 7.05 18.51 0.83
N ARG A 25 5.80 18.99 0.96
CA ARG A 25 4.78 18.37 1.81
C ARG A 25 4.42 16.96 1.33
N LEU A 26 4.24 16.77 0.02
CA LEU A 26 3.97 15.46 -0.58
C LEU A 26 5.16 14.52 -0.37
N ARG A 27 6.39 15.01 -0.59
CA ARG A 27 7.62 14.26 -0.34
C ARG A 27 7.67 13.76 1.10
N GLY A 28 7.48 14.68 2.06
CA GLY A 28 7.46 14.35 3.49
C GLY A 28 6.40 13.29 3.82
N ARG A 29 5.20 13.40 3.22
CA ARG A 29 4.13 12.41 3.40
C ARG A 29 4.51 11.02 2.88
N GLN A 30 5.12 10.94 1.70
CA GLN A 30 5.56 9.66 1.13
C GLN A 30 6.68 9.03 1.96
N LEU A 31 7.66 9.83 2.41
CA LEU A 31 8.74 9.37 3.28
C LEU A 31 8.19 8.85 4.61
N ALA A 32 7.25 9.56 5.22
CA ALA A 32 6.59 9.10 6.44
C ALA A 32 5.84 7.77 6.21
N SER A 33 5.20 7.59 5.05
CA SER A 33 4.56 6.32 4.69
C SER A 33 5.57 5.19 4.50
N LEU A 34 6.69 5.46 3.83
CA LEU A 34 7.78 4.51 3.64
C LEU A 34 8.41 4.07 4.96
N VAL A 35 8.63 4.99 5.91
CA VAL A 35 9.15 4.67 7.24
C VAL A 35 8.19 3.78 8.02
N ARG A 36 6.87 4.05 7.95
CA ARG A 36 5.85 3.17 8.55
C ARG A 36 5.83 1.77 7.93
N ALA A 37 6.12 1.65 6.64
CA ALA A 37 6.26 0.38 5.93
C ALA A 37 7.58 -0.35 6.24
N GLY A 38 8.38 0.13 7.20
CA GLY A 38 9.64 -0.49 7.63
C GLY A 38 10.88 0.02 6.89
N GLY A 39 10.76 1.08 6.09
CA GLY A 39 11.88 1.69 5.37
C GLY A 39 12.85 2.43 6.29
N ARG A 40 14.14 2.11 6.17
CA ARG A 40 15.24 2.74 6.91
C ARG A 40 16.13 3.51 5.95
N ALA A 41 16.37 4.79 6.22
CA ALA A 41 17.28 5.59 5.41
C ALA A 41 18.72 5.06 5.54
N LYS A 42 19.40 4.87 4.40
CA LYS A 42 20.80 4.44 4.32
C LYS A 42 21.79 5.59 4.22
N ASN A 43 21.29 6.79 3.95
CA ASN A 43 22.11 7.98 3.86
C ASN A 43 21.43 9.17 4.56
N GLN A 44 22.25 10.14 4.99
CA GLN A 44 21.77 11.36 5.65
C GLN A 44 20.87 12.20 4.73
N GLN A 45 21.07 12.10 3.41
CA GLN A 45 20.29 12.83 2.40
C GLN A 45 18.91 12.21 2.11
N GLN A 46 18.56 11.09 2.76
CA GLN A 46 17.27 10.40 2.58
C GLN A 46 16.93 10.14 1.10
N THR A 47 17.92 9.75 0.30
CA THR A 47 17.73 9.37 -1.11
C THR A 47 17.76 7.86 -1.30
N THR A 48 18.26 7.11 -0.32
CA THR A 48 18.33 5.66 -0.38
C THR A 48 17.71 5.07 0.88
N PHE A 49 16.77 4.15 0.70
CA PHE A 49 16.12 3.44 1.78
C PHE A 49 16.27 1.94 1.61
N GLU A 50 16.23 1.20 2.71
CA GLU A 50 16.20 -0.25 2.72
C GLU A 50 15.07 -0.73 3.62
N VAL A 51 14.32 -1.73 3.15
CA VAL A 51 13.25 -2.40 3.90
C VAL A 51 13.61 -3.88 4.03
N PRO A 52 13.73 -4.44 5.25
CA PRO A 52 14.00 -5.86 5.42
C PRO A 52 12.79 -6.71 5.02
N VAL A 53 13.01 -7.76 4.23
CA VAL A 53 11.95 -8.66 3.75
C VAL A 53 11.93 -9.96 4.55
N ALA A 54 12.99 -10.77 4.44
CA ALA A 54 13.13 -12.08 5.08
C ALA A 54 14.60 -12.54 5.06
N ASP A 55 14.97 -13.49 5.91
CA ASP A 55 16.27 -14.15 5.85
C ASP A 55 16.18 -15.37 4.93
N THR A 56 16.99 -15.39 3.87
CA THR A 56 17.04 -16.50 2.91
C THR A 56 18.34 -17.28 3.06
N SER A 57 18.40 -18.49 2.49
CA SER A 57 19.64 -19.30 2.48
C SER A 57 20.83 -18.62 1.78
N ARG A 58 20.57 -17.59 0.96
CA ARG A 58 21.61 -16.80 0.27
C ARG A 58 21.95 -15.49 1.00
N GLY A 59 21.36 -15.24 2.17
CA GLY A 59 21.53 -14.02 2.95
C GLY A 59 20.22 -13.25 3.17
N PRO A 60 20.29 -12.08 3.84
CA PRO A 60 19.11 -11.27 4.13
C PRO A 60 18.55 -10.65 2.83
N LEU A 61 17.30 -10.99 2.52
CA LEU A 61 16.56 -10.36 1.43
C LEU A 61 16.06 -9.00 1.92
N THR A 62 16.52 -7.94 1.26
CA THR A 62 16.12 -6.57 1.52
C THR A 62 15.65 -5.91 0.23
N LEU A 63 14.68 -5.01 0.37
CA LEU A 63 14.19 -4.18 -0.72
C LEU A 63 14.85 -2.81 -0.62
N GLN A 64 15.69 -2.49 -1.59
CA GLN A 64 16.40 -1.24 -1.71
C GLN A 64 15.61 -0.26 -2.57
N LEU A 65 15.43 0.95 -2.06
CA LEU A 65 14.73 2.03 -2.73
C LEU A 65 15.70 3.17 -2.99
N GLN A 66 15.75 3.63 -4.24
CA GLN A 66 16.46 4.84 -4.63
C GLN A 66 15.44 5.90 -5.03
N LEU A 67 15.40 6.98 -4.27
CA LEU A 67 14.56 8.14 -4.55
C LEU A 67 15.32 9.10 -5.48
N PRO A 68 14.78 9.42 -6.67
CA PRO A 68 15.36 10.45 -7.52
C PRO A 68 15.28 11.83 -6.85
N THR A 69 16.08 12.78 -7.32
CA THR A 69 16.05 14.16 -6.83
C THR A 69 14.69 14.81 -7.04
N GLU A 70 13.96 14.43 -8.09
CA GLU A 70 12.61 14.91 -8.39
C GLU A 70 11.48 14.09 -7.75
N PHE A 71 11.79 13.24 -6.76
CA PHE A 71 10.78 12.54 -5.97
C PHE A 71 9.94 13.53 -5.14
N PRO A 72 8.59 13.41 -5.08
CA PRO A 72 7.76 12.25 -5.47
C PRO A 72 7.17 12.29 -6.88
N VAL A 73 7.53 13.27 -7.71
CA VAL A 73 7.00 13.41 -9.08
C VAL A 73 7.51 12.27 -9.96
N LYS A 74 8.79 11.91 -9.83
CA LYS A 74 9.35 10.71 -10.46
C LYS A 74 9.21 9.49 -9.55
N VAL A 75 8.90 8.36 -10.18
CA VAL A 75 8.80 7.06 -9.50
C VAL A 75 10.12 6.67 -8.83
N PRO A 76 10.09 6.19 -7.58
CA PRO A 76 11.27 5.64 -6.93
C PRO A 76 11.70 4.32 -7.60
N ARG A 77 13.01 4.05 -7.62
CA ARG A 77 13.52 2.78 -8.14
C ARG A 77 13.59 1.77 -7.02
N LEU A 78 12.96 0.61 -7.19
CA LEU A 78 12.95 -0.46 -6.20
C LEU A 78 13.74 -1.66 -6.74
N LYS A 79 14.60 -2.22 -5.90
CA LYS A 79 15.46 -3.36 -6.24
C LYS A 79 15.61 -4.31 -5.07
N ALA A 80 15.46 -5.61 -5.31
CA ALA A 80 15.78 -6.65 -4.33
C ALA A 80 17.30 -6.85 -4.20
N SER A 81 17.80 -7.04 -2.99
CA SER A 81 19.23 -7.29 -2.71
C SER A 81 19.72 -8.62 -3.30
N ILE A 82 18.83 -9.60 -3.40
CA ILE A 82 19.10 -10.96 -3.90
C ILE A 82 18.09 -11.26 -5.01
N PRO A 83 18.51 -11.88 -6.13
CA PRO A 83 17.59 -12.26 -7.20
C PRO A 83 16.61 -13.33 -6.72
N VAL A 84 15.31 -13.02 -6.79
CA VAL A 84 14.20 -13.92 -6.46
C VAL A 84 13.30 -14.03 -7.69
N GLN A 85 12.85 -15.24 -8.02
CA GLN A 85 11.97 -15.46 -9.16
C GLN A 85 10.55 -15.03 -8.79
N HIS A 86 10.12 -13.88 -9.31
CA HIS A 86 8.81 -13.33 -9.00
C HIS A 86 8.25 -12.52 -10.17
N ARG A 87 6.92 -12.53 -10.37
CA ARG A 87 6.25 -11.82 -11.48
C ARG A 87 6.46 -10.31 -11.48
N TRP A 88 6.81 -9.73 -10.33
CA TRP A 88 7.09 -8.29 -10.23
C TRP A 88 8.57 -7.94 -10.36
N LEU A 89 9.48 -8.93 -10.31
CA LEU A 89 10.92 -8.71 -10.40
C LEU A 89 11.44 -9.10 -11.78
N ASP A 90 12.35 -8.29 -12.32
CA ASP A 90 13.14 -8.67 -13.50
C ASP A 90 14.33 -9.58 -13.12
N ALA A 91 15.07 -10.08 -14.12
CA ALA A 91 16.24 -10.93 -13.91
C ALA A 91 17.38 -10.25 -13.12
N ALA A 92 17.37 -8.91 -13.02
CA ALA A 92 18.32 -8.12 -12.25
C ALA A 92 17.80 -7.73 -10.85
N GLY A 93 16.58 -8.16 -10.49
CA GLY A 93 15.93 -7.88 -9.22
C GLY A 93 15.24 -6.52 -9.12
N ASN A 94 15.04 -5.78 -10.22
CA ASN A 94 14.28 -4.53 -10.19
C ASN A 94 12.78 -4.80 -10.20
N VAL A 95 12.02 -4.01 -9.46
CA VAL A 95 10.55 -4.11 -9.42
C VAL A 95 9.95 -3.40 -10.63
N GLN A 96 9.36 -4.14 -11.56
CA GLN A 96 8.70 -3.59 -12.76
C GLN A 96 7.22 -3.96 -12.89
N GLY A 97 6.78 -5.07 -12.29
CA GLY A 97 5.43 -5.60 -12.52
C GLY A 97 4.34 -5.17 -11.53
N HIS A 98 4.63 -4.29 -10.57
CA HIS A 98 3.66 -3.87 -9.55
C HIS A 98 2.70 -2.80 -10.13
N PRO A 99 1.36 -3.01 -10.11
CA PRO A 99 0.40 -2.17 -10.84
C PRO A 99 0.43 -0.69 -10.44
N ASP A 100 0.55 -0.41 -9.14
CA ASP A 100 0.56 0.98 -8.63
C ASP A 100 1.94 1.66 -8.76
N LEU A 101 3.00 0.88 -8.96
CA LEU A 101 4.33 1.42 -9.26
C LEU A 101 4.42 1.74 -10.76
N SER A 102 3.80 0.92 -11.61
CA SER A 102 3.63 1.19 -13.05
C SER A 102 2.75 2.41 -13.31
N LYS A 103 1.77 2.68 -12.42
CA LYS A 103 0.87 3.85 -12.46
C LYS A 103 1.23 4.89 -11.39
N TRP A 104 2.51 5.06 -11.12
CA TRP A 104 2.98 5.97 -10.06
C TRP A 104 2.54 7.41 -10.30
N THR A 105 2.08 8.06 -9.24
CA THR A 105 1.81 9.50 -9.16
C THR A 105 2.43 10.05 -7.88
N ALA A 106 2.66 11.36 -7.79
CA ALA A 106 3.13 12.00 -6.54
C ALA A 106 2.18 11.78 -5.34
N HIS A 107 0.93 11.39 -5.62
CA HIS A 107 -0.10 11.11 -4.62
C HIS A 107 -0.24 9.61 -4.29
N SER A 108 0.38 8.72 -5.06
CA SER A 108 0.38 7.26 -4.81
C SER A 108 1.00 6.95 -3.46
N ASP A 109 0.49 5.97 -2.72
CA ASP A 109 1.02 5.67 -1.38
C ASP A 109 2.25 4.75 -1.45
N LEU A 110 3.45 5.32 -1.32
CA LEU A 110 4.69 4.55 -1.36
C LEU A 110 4.74 3.48 -0.27
N GLY A 111 4.25 3.79 0.92
CA GLY A 111 4.29 2.85 2.05
C GLY A 111 3.42 1.63 1.79
N ARG A 112 2.22 1.84 1.23
CA ARG A 112 1.34 0.74 0.82
C ARG A 112 1.98 -0.14 -0.25
N ILE A 113 2.50 0.46 -1.32
CA ILE A 113 3.14 -0.26 -2.45
C ILE A 113 4.32 -1.10 -1.93
N VAL A 114 5.15 -0.52 -1.07
CA VAL A 114 6.29 -1.22 -0.47
C VAL A 114 5.82 -2.37 0.42
N THR A 115 4.77 -2.18 1.20
CA THR A 115 4.19 -3.23 2.06
C THR A 115 3.67 -4.40 1.23
N GLU A 116 2.96 -4.14 0.13
CA GLU A 116 2.45 -5.18 -0.79
C GLU A 116 3.61 -5.96 -1.43
N ILE A 117 4.65 -5.26 -1.93
CA ILE A 117 5.84 -5.90 -2.49
C ILE A 117 6.58 -6.73 -1.44
N VAL A 118 6.81 -6.20 -0.25
CA VAL A 118 7.52 -6.91 0.83
C VAL A 118 6.75 -8.14 1.27
N THR A 119 5.42 -8.05 1.37
CA THR A 119 4.56 -9.18 1.76
C THR A 119 4.64 -10.30 0.73
N GLU A 120 4.53 -9.97 -0.56
CA GLU A 120 4.61 -10.95 -1.65
C GLU A 120 6.03 -11.54 -1.78
N LEU A 121 7.08 -10.74 -1.62
CA LEU A 121 8.45 -11.29 -1.66
C LEU A 121 8.74 -12.20 -0.46
N ARG A 122 8.09 -11.98 0.69
CA ARG A 122 8.21 -12.86 1.85
C ARG A 122 7.52 -14.21 1.61
N THR A 123 6.37 -14.26 0.94
CA THR A 123 5.72 -15.55 0.60
C THR A 123 6.57 -16.39 -0.35
N VAL A 124 7.22 -15.74 -1.33
CA VAL A 124 8.15 -16.42 -2.26
C VAL A 124 9.45 -16.86 -1.57
N ALA A 125 9.98 -16.03 -0.67
CA ALA A 125 11.18 -16.39 0.10
C ALA A 125 10.94 -17.64 0.97
N SER A 126 9.77 -17.76 1.60
CA SER A 126 9.39 -18.90 2.43
C SER A 126 9.07 -20.18 1.64
N SER A 127 8.64 -20.06 0.38
CA SER A 127 8.37 -21.23 -0.48
C SER A 127 9.63 -21.76 -1.17
N ALA A 128 10.62 -20.89 -1.42
CA ALA A 128 11.93 -21.28 -1.98
C ALA A 128 12.83 -22.06 -1.00
N SER A 129 12.55 -22.04 0.30
CA SER A 129 13.28 -22.83 1.30
C SER A 129 12.84 -24.30 1.42
N THR A 130 11.77 -24.72 0.72
CA THR A 130 11.15 -26.05 0.92
C THR A 130 11.30 -27.01 -0.27
N SER A 131 12.08 -26.68 -1.30
CA SER A 131 12.30 -27.59 -2.44
C SER A 131 13.66 -28.29 -2.41
N LYS A 132 13.61 -29.59 -2.10
CA LYS A 132 14.65 -30.59 -2.38
C LYS A 132 14.83 -30.74 -3.90
N PRO A 133 16.06 -30.82 -4.45
CA PRO A 133 16.26 -30.86 -5.90
C PRO A 133 16.15 -32.29 -6.44
N PRO A 134 15.62 -32.48 -7.67
CA PRO A 134 16.03 -33.59 -8.51
C PRO A 134 16.86 -33.11 -9.70
N ALA A 135 17.77 -34.01 -10.09
CA ALA A 135 18.86 -33.86 -11.04
C ALA A 135 18.42 -33.57 -12.50
N SER A 136 19.35 -32.95 -13.23
CA SER A 136 19.38 -32.83 -14.71
C SER A 136 19.65 -34.19 -15.40
N PRO A 137 19.47 -34.30 -16.73
CA PRO A 137 20.57 -34.02 -17.68
C PRO A 137 20.10 -33.32 -19.00
N ALA A 138 20.78 -32.27 -19.48
CA ALA A 138 21.80 -32.22 -20.57
C ALA A 138 21.28 -32.67 -21.96
N ARG A 139 21.19 -31.87 -23.04
CA ARG A 139 22.18 -31.31 -24.03
C ARG A 139 21.32 -30.67 -25.16
N SER A 140 21.69 -29.68 -26.00
CA SER A 140 22.87 -29.46 -26.85
C SER A 140 22.92 -28.03 -27.45
N SER A 141 24.16 -27.50 -27.53
CA SER A 141 24.80 -26.51 -28.45
C SER A 141 24.25 -26.43 -29.89
N SER A 142 24.29 -25.38 -30.72
CA SER A 142 25.00 -24.06 -30.90
C SER A 142 24.43 -23.43 -32.23
N PRO A 143 24.93 -22.31 -32.86
CA PRO A 143 25.89 -21.26 -32.49
C PRO A 143 25.42 -19.78 -32.77
N ALA A 144 26.31 -18.84 -32.40
CA ALA A 144 26.39 -17.36 -32.48
C ALA A 144 26.24 -16.71 -33.91
N PRO A 145 26.40 -15.37 -34.18
CA PRO A 145 27.05 -14.32 -33.36
C PRO A 145 26.56 -12.83 -33.41
N SER A 146 27.05 -12.09 -32.40
CA SER A 146 27.56 -10.70 -32.34
C SER A 146 26.71 -9.45 -32.70
N LEU A 147 26.64 -8.49 -31.76
CA LEU A 147 27.18 -7.10 -31.79
C LEU A 147 26.32 -6.13 -30.94
N SER A 148 27.00 -5.27 -30.18
CA SER A 148 26.48 -4.09 -29.43
C SER A 148 25.94 -3.00 -30.39
N PRO A 149 25.50 -1.77 -29.99
CA PRO A 149 25.30 -1.12 -28.67
C PRO A 149 23.97 -0.30 -28.57
N TYR A 150 23.79 0.41 -27.44
CA TYR A 150 22.89 1.56 -27.11
C TYR A 150 22.44 2.53 -28.26
N PRO A 151 21.70 3.63 -28.00
CA PRO A 151 20.42 3.86 -27.28
C PRO A 151 19.44 4.78 -28.07
N GLY A 152 18.24 5.04 -27.52
CA GLY A 152 17.75 6.41 -27.32
C GLY A 152 17.01 7.17 -28.45
N SER A 153 15.69 7.30 -28.23
CA SER A 153 14.91 8.56 -28.24
C SER A 153 14.74 9.38 -29.53
N ARG A 154 13.46 9.61 -29.89
CA ARG A 154 12.86 10.96 -29.99
C ARG A 154 11.32 10.82 -29.97
N ALA A 155 10.71 11.20 -28.84
CA ALA A 155 9.97 12.44 -28.63
C ALA A 155 8.81 12.63 -29.59
N THR A 156 7.61 12.97 -29.08
CA THR A 156 7.09 14.34 -29.28
C THR A 156 5.67 14.61 -28.70
N TYR A 157 5.54 15.87 -28.25
CA TYR A 157 4.40 16.80 -28.13
C TYR A 157 3.08 16.48 -27.39
N ALA A 158 2.84 17.39 -26.42
CA ALA A 158 1.66 18.24 -26.28
C ALA A 158 0.42 17.73 -25.52
N SER A 159 0.20 18.38 -24.37
CA SER A 159 -1.06 18.55 -23.61
C SER A 159 -2.09 19.40 -24.39
N PRO A 160 -3.21 19.89 -23.79
CA PRO A 160 -3.93 19.51 -22.56
C PRO A 160 -5.47 19.41 -22.75
N ASN A 161 -6.22 18.81 -21.81
CA ASN A 161 -7.39 19.52 -21.26
C ASN A 161 -7.90 18.97 -19.92
N ARG A 162 -8.44 19.90 -19.12
CA ARG A 162 -9.07 19.74 -17.80
C ARG A 162 -10.50 19.17 -17.91
N GLN A 163 -10.96 18.44 -16.90
CA GLN A 163 -12.02 18.93 -16.00
C GLN A 163 -12.34 17.94 -14.85
N SER A 164 -12.70 18.56 -13.73
CA SER A 164 -13.22 18.03 -12.48
C SER A 164 -14.62 17.43 -12.62
N SER A 165 -14.93 16.38 -11.85
CA SER A 165 -16.06 16.36 -10.90
C SER A 165 -16.22 15.01 -10.18
N GLN A 166 -16.36 15.14 -8.86
CA GLN A 166 -17.28 14.47 -7.94
C GLN A 166 -17.45 12.94 -7.91
N ALA A 167 -17.44 12.48 -6.66
CA ALA A 167 -17.79 11.15 -6.21
C ALA A 167 -19.20 10.74 -6.68
N GLN A 168 -19.27 9.60 -7.35
CA GLN A 168 -20.45 8.75 -7.39
C GLN A 168 -20.05 7.36 -6.92
N VAL A 169 -20.79 6.89 -5.93
CA VAL A 169 -20.88 5.47 -5.55
C VAL A 169 -21.37 4.72 -6.79
N GLN A 170 -20.48 3.98 -7.45
CA GLN A 170 -20.84 3.11 -8.56
C GLN A 170 -20.66 1.66 -8.12
N GLN A 171 -21.80 0.98 -8.05
CA GLN A 171 -21.93 -0.47 -8.09
C GLN A 171 -20.83 -1.08 -8.95
N SER A 172 -20.14 -2.05 -8.40
CA SER A 172 -19.26 -2.96 -9.11
C SER A 172 -20.02 -3.60 -10.28
N LYS A 173 -19.96 -3.00 -11.46
CA LYS A 173 -20.12 -3.73 -12.71
C LYS A 173 -18.96 -4.71 -12.76
N GLN A 174 -19.24 -5.95 -12.39
CA GLN A 174 -18.40 -7.09 -12.69
C GLN A 174 -18.03 -6.99 -14.18
N GLN A 175 -16.78 -6.66 -14.47
CA GLN A 175 -16.22 -6.92 -15.78
C GLN A 175 -16.36 -8.43 -16.01
N PRO A 176 -16.94 -8.86 -17.15
CA PRO A 176 -16.95 -10.28 -17.46
C PRO A 176 -15.50 -10.78 -17.45
N PRO A 177 -15.21 -11.94 -16.83
CA PRO A 177 -13.87 -12.50 -16.85
C PRO A 177 -13.42 -12.63 -18.30
N ASP A 178 -12.15 -12.31 -18.55
CA ASP A 178 -11.48 -12.42 -19.84
C ASP A 178 -11.68 -13.84 -20.40
N THR A 179 -12.67 -14.01 -21.30
CA THR A 179 -13.12 -15.32 -21.80
C THR A 179 -12.24 -15.88 -22.91
N SER A 180 -11.06 -15.27 -23.14
CA SER A 180 -10.10 -15.66 -24.17
C SER A 180 -9.52 -17.08 -24.01
N LYS A 181 -9.88 -17.81 -22.94
CA LYS A 181 -9.53 -19.22 -22.71
C LYS A 181 -10.71 -20.14 -22.34
N ILE A 182 -11.96 -19.74 -22.60
CA ILE A 182 -13.08 -20.70 -22.47
C ILE A 182 -13.09 -21.52 -23.77
N GLN A 183 -12.66 -22.78 -23.70
CA GLN A 183 -12.95 -23.76 -24.75
C GLN A 183 -14.47 -23.77 -24.91
N ARG A 184 -14.98 -23.04 -25.92
CA ARG A 184 -16.38 -23.17 -26.32
C ARG A 184 -16.57 -24.62 -26.70
N THR A 185 -17.43 -25.32 -25.98
CA THR A 185 -17.93 -26.64 -26.37
C THR A 185 -18.48 -26.50 -27.78
N GLN A 186 -17.72 -26.99 -28.75
CA GLN A 186 -18.10 -26.85 -30.14
C GLN A 186 -19.32 -27.73 -30.38
N MET A 187 -20.36 -27.14 -30.96
CA MET A 187 -21.54 -27.87 -31.39
C MET A 187 -21.12 -28.94 -32.40
N PRO A 188 -21.48 -30.22 -32.20
CA PRO A 188 -21.35 -31.25 -33.22
C PRO A 188 -22.03 -30.80 -34.51
N VAL A 189 -21.38 -31.05 -35.65
CA VAL A 189 -21.93 -30.71 -36.97
C VAL A 189 -23.10 -31.64 -37.28
N ILE A 190 -24.24 -31.08 -37.69
CA ILE A 190 -25.39 -31.87 -38.14
C ILE A 190 -25.01 -32.52 -39.48
N PRO A 191 -25.03 -33.87 -39.60
CA PRO A 191 -24.73 -34.54 -40.84
C PRO A 191 -25.69 -34.08 -41.96
N ALA A 192 -25.14 -33.84 -43.16
CA ALA A 192 -25.94 -33.51 -44.34
C ALA A 192 -26.54 -34.76 -45.02
N ILE A 193 -26.09 -35.95 -44.61
CA ILE A 193 -26.44 -37.24 -45.20
C ILE A 193 -26.62 -38.23 -44.04
N PHE A 194 -27.61 -39.13 -44.17
CA PHE A 194 -27.96 -40.13 -43.17
C PHE A 194 -27.86 -41.53 -43.79
N PRO A 195 -26.65 -42.10 -43.89
CA PRO A 195 -26.44 -43.41 -44.51
C PRO A 195 -27.27 -44.52 -43.84
N GLU A 196 -27.65 -44.34 -42.57
CA GLU A 196 -28.52 -45.24 -41.82
C GLU A 196 -29.95 -45.34 -42.39
N LEU A 197 -30.37 -44.39 -43.24
CA LEU A 197 -31.63 -44.45 -43.97
C LEU A 197 -31.55 -45.31 -45.23
N GLU A 198 -30.35 -45.48 -45.81
CA GLU A 198 -30.13 -46.27 -47.04
C GLU A 198 -30.12 -47.78 -46.76
N GLU A 199 -29.85 -48.18 -45.50
CA GLU A 199 -29.81 -49.58 -45.06
C GLU A 199 -31.19 -50.15 -44.67
N LEU A 200 -32.23 -49.31 -44.59
CA LEU A 200 -33.58 -49.71 -44.16
C LEU A 200 -34.44 -50.17 -45.34
N SER A 201 -35.35 -51.13 -45.09
CA SER A 201 -36.29 -51.61 -46.12
C SER A 201 -37.40 -50.60 -46.42
N LEU A 202 -38.00 -50.68 -47.62
CA LEU A 202 -39.13 -49.81 -48.04
C LEU A 202 -40.29 -49.77 -47.02
N SER A 203 -40.65 -50.93 -46.47
CA SER A 203 -41.67 -51.05 -45.43
C SER A 203 -41.27 -50.41 -44.09
N GLN A 204 -39.98 -50.38 -43.77
CA GLN A 204 -39.45 -49.69 -42.58
C GLN A 204 -39.41 -48.17 -42.79
N LEU A 205 -39.08 -47.70 -44.00
CA LEU A 205 -39.15 -46.28 -44.38
C LEU A 205 -40.58 -45.75 -44.34
N GLU A 206 -41.54 -46.48 -44.92
CA GLU A 206 -42.97 -46.10 -44.87
C GLU A 206 -43.47 -46.00 -43.43
N LYS A 207 -43.07 -46.95 -42.57
CA LYS A 207 -43.36 -46.91 -41.15
C LYS A 207 -42.70 -45.71 -40.45
N LEU A 208 -41.44 -45.39 -40.78
CA LEU A 208 -40.76 -44.20 -40.25
C LEU A 208 -41.45 -42.90 -40.68
N ASN A 209 -41.95 -42.84 -41.92
CA ASN A 209 -42.61 -41.65 -42.47
C ASN A 209 -44.03 -41.45 -41.91
N SER A 210 -44.74 -42.54 -41.61
CA SER A 210 -46.12 -42.50 -41.09
C SER A 210 -46.19 -42.43 -39.56
N ASP A 211 -45.21 -42.98 -38.83
CA ASP A 211 -45.15 -42.97 -37.37
C ASP A 211 -44.07 -42.02 -36.83
N LYS A 212 -44.52 -40.87 -36.30
CA LYS A 212 -43.66 -39.86 -35.65
C LYS A 212 -42.87 -40.39 -34.45
N HIS A 213 -43.40 -41.38 -33.73
CA HIS A 213 -42.67 -42.01 -32.61
C HIS A 213 -41.56 -42.92 -33.12
N ALA A 214 -41.80 -43.69 -34.19
CA ALA A 214 -40.77 -44.48 -34.86
C ALA A 214 -39.62 -43.60 -35.38
N LEU A 215 -39.96 -42.48 -36.05
CA LEU A 215 -38.96 -41.50 -36.51
C LEU A 215 -38.16 -40.92 -35.35
N LYS A 216 -38.83 -40.46 -34.27
CA LYS A 216 -38.14 -39.90 -33.10
C LYS A 216 -37.24 -40.92 -32.41
N LYS A 217 -37.62 -42.19 -32.38
CA LYS A 217 -36.79 -43.28 -31.85
C LYS A 217 -35.55 -43.47 -32.73
N PHE A 218 -35.73 -43.58 -34.04
CA PHE A 218 -34.62 -43.68 -34.99
C PHE A 218 -33.63 -42.52 -34.89
N VAL A 219 -34.12 -41.27 -34.86
CA VAL A 219 -33.27 -40.08 -34.71
C VAL A 219 -32.49 -40.08 -33.41
N LYS A 220 -33.06 -40.59 -32.31
CA LYS A 220 -32.31 -40.74 -31.03
C LYS A 220 -31.23 -41.81 -31.09
N GLU A 221 -31.37 -42.79 -31.97
CA GLU A 221 -30.39 -43.87 -32.13
C GLU A 221 -29.17 -43.44 -32.97
N LEU A 222 -29.30 -42.38 -33.77
CA LEU A 222 -28.22 -41.82 -34.59
C LEU A 222 -27.03 -41.42 -33.71
N THR A 223 -25.83 -41.77 -34.18
CA THR A 223 -24.55 -41.53 -33.48
C THR A 223 -24.38 -40.05 -33.13
N SER A 224 -24.63 -39.15 -34.08
CA SER A 224 -24.50 -37.69 -33.86
C SER A 224 -25.45 -37.16 -32.78
N VAL A 225 -26.65 -37.74 -32.63
CA VAL A 225 -27.62 -37.32 -31.61
C VAL A 225 -27.25 -37.87 -30.23
N LYS A 226 -26.69 -39.09 -30.16
CA LYS A 226 -26.14 -39.65 -28.93
C LYS A 226 -24.94 -38.86 -28.43
N GLU A 227 -23.99 -38.56 -29.32
CA GLU A 227 -22.82 -37.72 -29.03
C GLU A 227 -23.23 -36.33 -28.55
N PHE A 228 -24.22 -35.70 -29.21
CA PHE A 228 -24.76 -34.41 -28.79
C PHE A 228 -25.41 -34.48 -27.40
N THR A 229 -26.21 -35.51 -27.14
CA THR A 229 -26.89 -35.69 -25.85
C THR A 229 -25.88 -35.94 -24.75
N GLN A 230 -24.85 -36.75 -25.01
CA GLN A 230 -23.75 -37.00 -24.10
C GLN A 230 -22.99 -35.71 -23.79
N LEU A 231 -22.61 -34.92 -24.79
CA LEU A 231 -21.93 -33.63 -24.59
C LEU A 231 -22.78 -32.68 -23.73
N ARG A 232 -24.09 -32.61 -23.97
CA ARG A 232 -25.00 -31.81 -23.14
C ARG A 232 -24.97 -32.28 -21.68
N ASP A 233 -25.05 -33.58 -21.45
CA ASP A 233 -25.10 -34.15 -20.10
C ASP A 233 -23.76 -33.95 -19.37
N GLU A 234 -22.63 -34.08 -20.07
CA GLU A 234 -21.29 -33.77 -19.56
C GLU A 234 -21.17 -32.29 -19.17
N VAL A 235 -21.65 -31.37 -20.01
CA VAL A 235 -21.65 -29.92 -19.70
C VAL A 235 -22.52 -29.61 -18.50
N LEU A 236 -23.72 -30.20 -18.43
CA LEU A 236 -24.62 -30.01 -17.28
C LEU A 236 -23.99 -30.53 -16.00
N HIS A 237 -23.39 -31.73 -16.04
CA HIS A 237 -22.73 -32.33 -14.89
C HIS A 237 -21.52 -31.48 -14.43
N SER A 238 -20.68 -31.03 -15.37
CA SER A 238 -19.55 -30.15 -15.08
C SER A 238 -20.00 -28.82 -14.49
N ASN A 239 -21.02 -28.18 -15.07
CA ASN A 239 -21.55 -26.91 -14.55
C ASN A 239 -22.14 -27.07 -13.15
N MET A 240 -22.86 -28.17 -12.90
CA MET A 240 -23.42 -28.47 -11.58
C MET A 240 -22.31 -28.67 -10.55
N GLY A 241 -21.27 -29.46 -10.86
CA GLY A 241 -20.14 -29.65 -9.95
C GLY A 241 -19.38 -28.34 -9.65
N ILE A 242 -19.23 -27.46 -10.64
CA ILE A 242 -18.66 -26.12 -10.42
C ILE A 242 -19.57 -25.28 -9.51
N ALA A 243 -20.89 -25.34 -9.70
CA ALA A 243 -21.82 -24.60 -8.86
C ALA A 243 -21.80 -25.10 -7.41
N GLU A 244 -21.78 -26.42 -7.19
CA GLU A 244 -21.71 -27.03 -5.87
C GLU A 244 -20.40 -26.68 -5.15
N THR A 245 -19.26 -26.77 -5.84
CA THR A 245 -17.96 -26.37 -5.28
C THR A 245 -17.90 -24.87 -4.98
N THR A 246 -18.43 -24.03 -5.88
CA THR A 246 -18.50 -22.57 -5.69
C THR A 246 -19.36 -22.21 -4.47
N LEU A 247 -20.51 -22.88 -4.28
CA LEU A 247 -21.36 -22.70 -3.10
C LEU A 247 -20.69 -23.19 -1.82
N GLY A 248 -19.90 -24.26 -1.88
CA GLY A 248 -19.11 -24.75 -0.74
C GLY A 248 -18.16 -23.68 -0.17
N TYR A 249 -17.49 -22.92 -1.04
CA TYR A 249 -16.57 -21.85 -0.63
C TYR A 249 -17.24 -20.68 0.08
N GLU A 250 -18.56 -20.49 -0.06
CA GLU A 250 -19.25 -19.35 0.55
C GLU A 250 -19.15 -19.38 2.09
N SER A 251 -19.31 -20.57 2.68
CA SER A 251 -19.25 -20.75 4.13
C SER A 251 -17.85 -20.48 4.70
N GLU A 252 -16.81 -20.98 4.03
CA GLU A 252 -15.41 -20.76 4.39
C GLU A 252 -15.02 -19.29 4.23
N LEU A 253 -15.41 -18.66 3.11
CA LEU A 253 -15.17 -17.24 2.86
C LEU A 253 -15.81 -16.37 3.93
N ARG A 254 -17.04 -16.70 4.35
CA ARG A 254 -17.73 -15.98 5.42
C ARG A 254 -16.99 -16.12 6.75
N GLY A 255 -16.57 -17.33 7.12
CA GLY A 255 -15.78 -17.55 8.34
C GLY A 255 -14.45 -16.79 8.33
N LEU A 256 -13.73 -16.81 7.20
CA LEU A 256 -12.49 -16.05 7.04
C LEU A 256 -12.73 -14.53 7.14
N GLN A 257 -13.81 -14.02 6.55
CA GLN A 257 -14.18 -12.61 6.68
C GLN A 257 -14.45 -12.21 8.13
N GLU A 258 -15.18 -13.05 8.89
CA GLU A 258 -15.43 -12.80 10.31
C GLU A 258 -14.13 -12.76 11.13
N VAL A 259 -13.20 -13.68 10.88
CA VAL A 259 -11.88 -13.68 11.54
C VAL A 259 -11.09 -12.42 11.20
N VAL A 260 -11.08 -11.99 9.93
CA VAL A 260 -10.38 -10.77 9.51
C VAL A 260 -10.97 -9.53 10.15
N GLU A 261 -12.30 -9.42 10.22
CA GLU A 261 -12.96 -8.29 10.89
C GLU A 261 -12.69 -8.30 12.39
N ALA A 262 -12.71 -9.46 13.06
CA ALA A 262 -12.32 -9.60 14.46
C ALA A 262 -10.87 -9.13 14.69
N GLN A 263 -9.91 -9.58 13.87
CA GLN A 263 -8.52 -9.14 13.97
C GLN A 263 -8.34 -7.63 13.71
N ARG A 264 -9.10 -7.07 12.76
CA ARG A 264 -9.08 -5.62 12.49
C ARG A 264 -9.58 -4.82 13.67
N THR A 265 -10.64 -5.25 14.32
CA THR A 265 -11.17 -4.59 15.51
C THR A 265 -10.18 -4.65 16.69
N GLU A 266 -9.57 -5.81 16.93
CA GLU A 266 -8.54 -5.97 17.97
C GLU A 266 -7.31 -5.10 17.69
N LEU A 267 -6.81 -5.11 16.45
CA LEU A 267 -5.67 -4.28 16.04
C LEU A 267 -5.97 -2.80 16.26
N ARG A 268 -7.18 -2.34 15.91
CA ARG A 268 -7.59 -0.95 16.09
C ARG A 268 -7.62 -0.56 17.57
N ALA A 269 -8.15 -1.44 18.42
CA ALA A 269 -8.15 -1.23 19.87
C ALA A 269 -6.73 -1.18 20.44
N ALA A 270 -5.85 -2.09 20.03
CA ALA A 270 -4.45 -2.11 20.44
C ALA A 270 -3.69 -0.85 20.01
N GLN A 271 -3.92 -0.38 18.77
CA GLN A 271 -3.35 0.87 18.25
C GLN A 271 -3.80 2.09 19.07
N GLN A 272 -5.08 2.17 19.42
CA GLN A 272 -5.60 3.24 20.26
C GLN A 272 -4.96 3.22 21.66
N ALA A 273 -4.91 2.06 22.30
CA ALA A 273 -4.29 1.91 23.61
C ALA A 273 -2.79 2.26 23.59
N LEU A 274 -2.07 1.92 22.52
CA LEU A 274 -0.68 2.32 22.34
C LEU A 274 -0.54 3.84 22.19
N ALA A 275 -1.37 4.47 21.37
CA ALA A 275 -1.36 5.92 21.17
C ALA A 275 -1.63 6.67 22.48
N GLU A 276 -2.58 6.20 23.29
CA GLU A 276 -2.88 6.76 24.61
C GLU A 276 -1.69 6.63 25.57
N LYS A 277 -1.04 5.45 25.62
CA LYS A 277 0.15 5.23 26.44
C LYS A 277 1.32 6.10 26.00
N GLN A 278 1.54 6.24 24.69
CA GLN A 278 2.58 7.11 24.13
C GLN A 278 2.30 8.58 24.43
N ALA A 279 1.06 9.04 24.28
CA ALA A 279 0.68 10.41 24.63
C ALA A 279 0.89 10.69 26.13
N ARG A 280 0.53 9.74 27.01
CA ARG A 280 0.80 9.85 28.44
C ARG A 280 2.30 9.91 28.74
N GLN A 281 3.08 9.04 28.11
CA GLN A 281 4.54 9.05 28.25
C GLN A 281 5.13 10.38 27.79
N GLN A 282 4.72 10.90 26.63
CA GLN A 282 5.18 12.19 26.12
C GLN A 282 4.83 13.34 27.08
N ARG A 283 3.63 13.35 27.66
CA ARG A 283 3.23 14.37 28.67
C ARG A 283 4.11 14.30 29.91
N ILE A 284 4.37 13.10 30.44
CA ILE A 284 5.24 12.91 31.61
C ILE A 284 6.67 13.35 31.27
N VAL A 285 7.22 12.85 30.16
CA VAL A 285 8.56 13.22 29.71
C VAL A 285 8.66 14.73 29.55
N ALA A 286 7.73 15.38 28.84
CA ALA A 286 7.71 16.83 28.64
C ALA A 286 7.73 17.61 29.95
N ARG A 287 6.92 17.21 30.95
CA ARG A 287 6.89 17.84 32.27
C ARG A 287 8.20 17.69 33.05
N HIS A 288 8.92 16.57 32.86
CA HIS A 288 10.15 16.26 33.58
C HIS A 288 11.42 16.48 32.74
N ARG A 289 11.33 17.18 31.61
CA ARG A 289 12.52 17.59 30.86
C ARG A 289 13.33 18.57 31.69
N PRO A 290 14.68 18.54 31.62
CA PRO A 290 15.53 19.50 32.32
C PRO A 290 15.09 20.95 32.08
N ASP A 291 14.88 21.32 30.82
CA ASP A 291 14.44 22.68 30.43
C ASP A 291 13.10 23.07 31.09
N ALA A 292 12.12 22.16 31.09
CA ALA A 292 10.80 22.41 31.67
C ALA A 292 10.86 22.53 33.21
N LEU A 293 11.71 21.74 33.86
CA LEU A 293 11.95 21.83 35.30
C LEU A 293 12.68 23.14 35.67
N LEU A 294 13.62 23.58 34.83
CA LEU A 294 14.31 24.86 35.01
C LEU A 294 13.38 26.06 34.79
N GLU A 295 12.51 25.99 33.78
CA GLU A 295 11.47 26.99 33.54
C GLU A 295 10.50 27.04 34.72
N GLN A 296 10.04 25.89 35.23
CA GLN A 296 9.18 25.83 36.41
C GLN A 296 9.87 26.38 37.67
N LEU A 297 11.16 26.08 37.86
CA LEU A 297 11.95 26.63 38.97
C LEU A 297 12.14 28.15 38.83
N SER A 298 12.36 28.64 37.61
CA SER A 298 12.45 30.09 37.33
C SER A 298 11.14 30.81 37.57
N ALA A 299 10.01 30.24 37.17
CA ALA A 299 8.69 30.79 37.44
C ALA A 299 8.44 30.85 38.95
N ALA A 300 8.66 29.73 39.65
CA ALA A 300 8.49 29.66 41.09
C ALA A 300 9.44 30.61 41.86
N ALA A 301 10.63 30.90 41.34
CA ALA A 301 11.50 31.92 41.93
C ALA A 301 10.89 33.32 41.78
N LYS A 302 10.39 33.68 40.59
CA LYS A 302 9.71 34.96 40.34
C LYS A 302 8.45 35.12 41.18
N ASP A 303 7.66 34.06 41.35
CA ASP A 303 6.43 34.11 42.16
C ASP A 303 6.75 34.47 43.61
N VAL A 304 7.79 33.86 44.20
CA VAL A 304 8.23 34.18 45.57
C VAL A 304 8.85 35.58 45.68
N ASP A 305 9.52 36.05 44.62
CA ASP A 305 10.02 37.45 44.55
C ASP A 305 8.85 38.43 44.64
N ASN A 306 7.83 38.23 43.81
CA ASN A 306 6.60 39.03 43.80
C ASN A 306 5.88 38.99 45.16
N GLU A 307 5.70 37.81 45.75
CA GLU A 307 5.11 37.67 47.10
C GLU A 307 5.91 38.44 48.16
N SER A 308 7.24 38.41 48.08
CA SER A 308 8.09 39.16 49.03
C SER A 308 7.96 40.67 48.83
N ASP A 309 7.79 41.13 47.59
CA ASP A 309 7.58 42.54 47.28
C ASP A 309 6.19 43.01 47.74
N GLU A 310 5.16 42.17 47.65
CA GLU A 310 3.84 42.44 48.23
C GLU A 310 3.91 42.63 49.76
N ILE A 311 4.65 41.76 50.46
CA ILE A 311 4.87 41.89 51.92
C ILE A 311 5.63 43.19 52.23
N ALA A 312 6.65 43.54 51.42
CA ALA A 312 7.37 44.80 51.58
C ALA A 312 6.48 46.03 51.36
N MET A 313 5.57 45.96 50.38
CA MET A 313 4.58 47.00 50.15
C MET A 313 3.64 47.13 51.36
N GLN A 314 3.09 46.05 51.88
CA GLN A 314 2.21 46.09 53.06
C GLN A 314 2.90 46.73 54.27
N PHE A 315 4.17 46.40 54.52
CA PHE A 315 4.94 47.03 55.58
C PHE A 315 5.15 48.53 55.34
N SER A 316 5.43 48.95 54.10
CA SER A 316 5.62 50.37 53.75
C SER A 316 4.36 51.21 53.91
N HIS A 317 3.18 50.60 53.73
CA HIS A 317 1.88 51.25 53.96
C HIS A 317 1.47 51.23 55.44
N GLY A 318 2.20 50.50 56.30
CA GLY A 318 1.90 50.35 57.72
C GLY A 318 0.81 49.31 58.02
N ASP A 319 0.47 48.46 57.06
CA ASP A 319 -0.56 47.41 57.20
C ASP A 319 -0.11 46.26 58.12
N ILE A 320 1.21 46.06 58.22
CA ILE A 320 1.85 45.06 59.08
C ILE A 320 2.96 45.69 59.92
N ASP A 321 3.18 45.17 61.13
CA ASP A 321 4.22 45.64 62.03
C ASP A 321 5.61 45.04 61.71
N VAL A 322 6.65 45.52 62.40
CA VAL A 322 8.03 45.06 62.19
C VAL A 322 8.20 43.57 62.49
N ALA A 323 7.51 43.04 63.51
CA ALA A 323 7.64 41.63 63.88
C ALA A 323 6.99 40.71 62.82
N GLN A 324 5.81 41.10 62.34
CA GLN A 324 5.07 40.44 61.26
C GLN A 324 5.83 40.52 59.94
N PHE A 325 6.43 41.67 59.62
CA PHE A 325 7.28 41.83 58.45
C PHE A 325 8.47 40.87 58.49
N ILE A 326 9.26 40.86 59.57
CA ILE A 326 10.44 39.99 59.68
C ILE A 326 10.05 38.50 59.58
N SER A 327 8.98 38.09 60.25
CA SER A 327 8.53 36.70 60.28
C SER A 327 8.00 36.18 58.93
N SER A 328 7.48 37.05 58.07
CA SER A 328 6.92 36.68 56.75
C SER A 328 7.89 36.94 55.59
N TYR A 329 8.63 38.05 55.62
CA TYR A 329 9.52 38.48 54.53
C TYR A 329 10.80 37.66 54.45
N LEU A 330 11.49 37.42 55.58
CA LEU A 330 12.78 36.72 55.57
C LEU A 330 12.69 35.28 55.03
N PRO A 331 11.69 34.45 55.40
CA PRO A 331 11.53 33.13 54.81
C PRO A 331 11.35 33.19 53.28
N GLN A 332 10.57 34.15 52.78
CA GLN A 332 10.32 34.30 51.34
C GLN A 332 11.59 34.73 50.59
N ARG A 333 12.33 35.73 51.11
CA ARG A 333 13.61 36.14 50.50
C ARG A 333 14.66 35.05 50.55
N ASN A 334 14.76 34.30 51.65
CA ASN A 334 15.65 33.14 51.73
C ASN A 334 15.32 32.09 50.67
N LEU A 335 14.03 31.76 50.51
CA LEU A 335 13.57 30.80 49.51
C LEU A 335 13.82 31.29 48.07
N TYR A 336 13.60 32.58 47.79
CA TYR A 336 13.95 33.21 46.52
C TYR A 336 15.44 33.05 46.20
N HIS A 337 16.32 33.45 47.13
CA HIS A 337 17.77 33.37 46.91
C HIS A 337 18.24 31.93 46.75
N GLU A 338 17.68 30.97 47.50
CA GLU A 338 17.97 29.55 47.34
C GLU A 338 17.61 29.06 45.93
N ARG A 339 16.42 29.40 45.41
CA ARG A 339 15.98 29.02 44.06
C ARG A 339 16.85 29.66 42.98
N THR A 340 17.19 30.93 43.12
CA THR A 340 18.05 31.67 42.19
C THR A 340 19.48 31.12 42.16
N LEU A 341 20.04 30.75 43.31
CA LEU A 341 21.34 30.08 43.40
C LEU A 341 21.33 28.69 42.73
N LYS A 342 20.27 27.91 42.95
CA LYS A 342 20.10 26.61 42.27
C LYS A 342 20.03 26.78 40.75
N LEU A 343 19.27 27.77 40.26
CA LEU A 343 19.22 28.09 38.82
C LEU A 343 20.59 28.50 38.27
N ALA A 344 21.31 29.40 38.96
CA ALA A 344 22.62 29.85 38.53
C ALA A 344 23.64 28.71 38.45
N ARG A 345 23.63 27.80 39.44
CA ARG A 345 24.51 26.62 39.43
C ARG A 345 24.23 25.67 38.28
N VAL A 346 22.95 25.44 37.94
CA VAL A 346 22.60 24.55 36.83
C VAL A 346 23.01 25.13 35.47
N HIS A 347 22.99 26.46 35.31
CA HIS A 347 23.43 27.10 34.06
C HIS A 347 24.97 27.20 33.90
N GLN A 348 25.75 26.93 34.95
CA GLN A 348 27.22 26.97 34.92
C GLN A 348 27.86 25.65 34.47
N HIS A 349 27.08 24.59 34.34
CA HIS A 349 27.48 23.27 33.85
C HIS A 349 26.69 22.93 32.60
#